data_AF-A0A6J7SEK7-F1
#
_entry.id   AF-A0A6J7SEK7-F1
#
_cell.length_a   1.000
_cell.length_b   1.000
_cell.length_c   1.000
_cell.angle_alpha   90.00
_cell.angle_beta   90.00
_cell.angle_gamma   90.00
#
_symmetry.space_group_name_H-M   'P 1'
#
loop_
_entity.id
_entity.type
_entity.pdbx_description
1 polymer ?
#
loop_
_entity_poly.entity_id
_entity_poly.type
_entity_poly.pdbx_seq_one_letter_code
_entity_poly.pdbx_strand_id
1 'polypeptide(L)'
;MIKAAVLGSPIEHSLSPLLHICAYRELGVLGDYSKIEVRAGELATFLASLDQSWNGFSLTMPLKEEIVNCVENVSTLSKKIRSANTLFRRDGEWQATTTDVAGFTYALQSHGAEISGKVVIIGAGATARAAAASCDGIASHITIMARSSRGADEIFKCVDSSEMEFVSWGDQESIHDAQLIISTTPEAATDSLIEIFPERPRSIFFDVLYKPWPTQALVRWRENSGYVIDGLDLLIHQAISQVEIFTEKQINRPEMAQLMRASALAELNSST
;
A
#
# COMPACT_ATOMS: atom_id res chain seq x y z
N MET A 1 -3.83 20.44 18.17
CA MET A 1 -2.92 20.36 17.01
C MET A 1 -2.57 18.90 16.84
N ILE A 2 -2.67 18.36 15.62
CA ILE A 2 -2.26 16.97 15.35
C ILE A 2 -0.74 16.90 15.35
N LYS A 3 -0.17 15.88 16.00
CA LYS A 3 1.24 15.54 15.94
C LYS A 3 1.37 14.10 15.47
N ALA A 4 1.82 13.92 14.24
CA ALA A 4 1.95 12.61 13.61
C ALA A 4 3.29 12.46 12.89
N ALA A 5 3.64 11.22 12.52
CA ALA A 5 4.80 10.95 11.68
C ALA A 5 4.63 9.65 10.89
N VAL A 6 5.41 9.49 9.83
CA VAL A 6 5.66 8.17 9.24
C VAL A 6 6.91 7.55 9.87
N LEU A 7 6.81 6.27 10.25
CA LEU A 7 7.89 5.48 10.82
C LEU A 7 8.35 4.41 9.83
N GLY A 8 9.65 4.22 9.69
CA GLY A 8 10.23 3.14 8.88
C GLY A 8 11.73 3.26 8.68
N SER A 9 12.30 2.36 7.88
CA SER A 9 13.72 2.38 7.53
C SER A 9 13.95 1.72 6.16
N PRO A 10 14.52 2.43 5.16
CA PRO A 10 14.84 3.87 5.17
C PRO A 10 13.58 4.74 5.04
N ILE A 11 13.55 5.91 5.69
CA ILE A 11 12.39 6.81 5.65
C ILE A 11 12.57 8.09 4.82
N GLU A 12 13.81 8.43 4.46
CA GLU A 12 14.20 9.75 3.94
C GLU A 12 13.37 10.21 2.74
N HIS A 13 13.01 9.31 1.83
CA HIS A 13 12.28 9.63 0.60
C HIS A 13 10.75 9.44 0.69
N SER A 14 10.20 9.29 1.91
CA SER A 14 8.74 9.19 2.05
C SER A 14 8.05 10.48 1.63
N LEU A 15 7.02 10.36 0.78
CA LEU A 15 6.11 11.45 0.41
C LEU A 15 4.96 11.63 1.41
N SER A 16 4.80 10.74 2.40
CA SER A 16 3.70 10.82 3.37
C SER A 16 3.61 12.18 4.09
N PRO A 17 4.72 12.82 4.52
CA PRO A 17 4.65 14.18 5.08
C PRO A 17 4.03 15.20 4.14
N LEU A 18 4.44 15.21 2.87
CA LEU A 18 3.89 16.12 1.87
C LEU A 18 2.38 15.93 1.72
N LEU A 19 1.95 14.67 1.60
CA LEU A 19 0.54 14.31 1.42
C LEU A 19 -0.31 14.68 2.63
N HIS A 20 0.14 14.35 3.85
CA HIS A 20 -0.59 14.66 5.08
C HIS A 20 -0.66 16.17 5.33
N ILE A 21 0.43 16.91 5.13
CA ILE A 21 0.43 18.38 5.27
C ILE A 21 -0.46 19.04 4.21
N CYS A 22 -0.48 18.51 2.97
CA CYS A 22 -1.41 18.95 1.93
C CYS A 22 -2.87 18.80 2.40
N ALA A 23 -3.23 17.61 2.92
CA ALA A 23 -4.56 17.35 3.47
C ALA A 23 -4.90 18.28 4.65
N TYR A 24 -3.99 18.44 5.61
CA TYR A 24 -4.24 19.26 6.79
C TYR A 24 -4.50 20.72 6.43
N ARG A 25 -3.77 21.26 5.44
CA ARG A 25 -3.99 22.62 4.93
C ARG A 25 -5.38 22.76 4.29
N GLU A 26 -5.73 21.83 3.41
CA GLU A 26 -7.04 21.83 2.74
C GLU A 26 -8.21 21.72 3.73
N LEU A 27 -8.04 20.91 4.79
CA LEU A 27 -9.06 20.72 5.82
C LEU A 27 -9.09 21.82 6.90
N GLY A 28 -8.19 22.80 6.83
CA GLY A 28 -8.03 23.83 7.87
C GLY A 28 -7.61 23.27 9.22
N VAL A 29 -6.92 22.11 9.25
CA VAL A 29 -6.46 21.44 10.45
C VAL A 29 -5.05 21.89 10.80
N LEU A 30 -4.85 22.37 12.02
CA LEU A 30 -3.51 22.60 12.55
C LEU A 30 -2.86 21.27 12.92
N GLY A 31 -1.84 20.86 12.18
CA GLY A 31 -1.11 19.63 12.44
C GLY A 31 0.31 19.65 11.89
N ASP A 32 1.17 18.83 12.50
CA ASP A 32 2.51 18.49 12.03
C ASP A 32 2.56 17.02 11.64
N TYR A 33 3.31 16.73 10.59
CA TYR A 33 3.55 15.39 10.09
C TYR A 33 5.01 15.26 9.66
N SER A 34 5.78 14.47 10.40
CA SER A 34 7.22 14.30 10.17
C SER A 34 7.59 12.89 9.68
N LYS A 35 8.90 12.64 9.51
CA LYS A 35 9.49 11.33 9.21
C LYS A 35 10.39 10.95 10.36
N ILE A 36 10.30 9.73 10.85
CA ILE A 36 11.16 9.22 11.91
C ILE A 36 11.70 7.86 11.48
N GLU A 37 13.03 7.74 11.49
CA GLU A 37 13.70 6.49 11.19
C GLU A 37 13.55 5.54 12.39
N VAL A 38 12.95 4.37 12.16
CA VAL A 38 12.82 3.30 13.16
C VAL A 38 13.09 1.98 12.46
N ARG A 39 14.08 1.23 12.93
CA ARG A 39 14.48 -0.05 12.32
C ARG A 39 13.65 -1.21 12.86
N ALA A 40 13.76 -2.35 12.18
CA ALA A 40 13.16 -3.60 12.65
C ALA A 40 13.65 -3.94 14.07
N GLY A 41 12.71 -4.26 14.96
CA GLY A 41 12.96 -4.60 16.36
C GLY A 41 13.06 -3.39 17.30
N GLU A 42 12.99 -2.16 16.79
CA GLU A 42 13.07 -0.93 17.60
C GLU A 42 11.68 -0.35 17.90
N LEU A 43 10.59 -0.86 17.30
CA LEU A 43 9.28 -0.20 17.36
C LEU A 43 8.70 -0.16 18.77
N ALA A 44 8.75 -1.27 19.51
CA ALA A 44 8.25 -1.33 20.88
C ALA A 44 8.98 -0.33 21.80
N THR A 45 10.31 -0.27 21.70
CA THR A 45 11.14 0.68 22.44
C THR A 45 10.83 2.12 22.07
N PHE A 46 10.65 2.38 20.77
CA PHE A 46 10.25 3.70 20.28
C PHE A 46 8.90 4.12 20.87
N LEU A 47 7.88 3.26 20.78
CA LEU A 47 6.54 3.54 21.32
C LEU A 47 6.54 3.79 22.83
N ALA A 48 7.37 3.05 23.59
CA ALA A 48 7.52 3.25 25.03
C ALA A 48 8.19 4.59 25.41
N SER A 49 8.94 5.21 24.50
CA SER A 49 9.57 6.52 24.71
C SER A 49 8.64 7.71 24.45
N LEU A 50 7.46 7.47 23.87
CA LEU A 50 6.55 8.52 23.44
C LEU A 50 5.72 9.08 24.60
N ASP A 51 5.53 10.40 24.56
CA ASP A 51 4.55 11.08 25.40
C ASP A 51 3.11 10.96 24.81
N GLN A 52 2.15 11.51 25.55
CA GLN A 52 0.73 11.57 25.17
C GLN A 52 0.41 12.65 24.12
N SER A 53 1.40 13.44 23.67
CA SER A 53 1.18 14.49 22.66
C SER A 53 1.07 13.93 21.24
N TRP A 54 1.55 12.70 21.00
CA TRP A 54 1.47 12.04 19.70
C TRP A 54 0.06 11.50 19.42
N ASN A 55 -0.49 11.86 18.26
CA ASN A 55 -1.84 11.45 17.84
C ASN A 55 -1.82 10.16 17.02
N GLY A 56 -0.82 9.98 16.15
CA GLY A 56 -0.80 8.85 15.25
C GLY A 56 0.49 8.69 14.47
N PHE A 57 0.67 7.50 13.92
CA PHE A 57 1.80 7.16 13.08
C PHE A 57 1.34 6.35 11.88
N SER A 58 1.86 6.67 10.71
CA SER A 58 1.84 5.72 9.60
C SER A 58 3.10 4.86 9.66
N LEU A 59 2.99 3.60 9.27
CA LEU A 59 4.08 2.63 9.32
C LEU A 59 4.39 2.15 7.91
N THR A 60 5.66 2.20 7.54
CA THR A 60 6.16 1.58 6.32
C THR A 60 7.14 0.46 6.67
N MET A 61 7.77 -0.15 5.66
CA MET A 61 8.79 -1.17 5.86
C MET A 61 9.87 -0.66 6.85
N PRO A 62 10.35 -1.51 7.79
CA PRO A 62 9.97 -2.91 8.03
C PRO A 62 8.86 -3.11 9.09
N LEU A 63 8.17 -2.05 9.50
CA LEU A 63 7.41 -2.00 10.76
C LEU A 63 5.98 -2.54 10.68
N LYS A 64 5.44 -2.73 9.47
CA LYS A 64 4.03 -3.10 9.27
C LYS A 64 3.64 -4.44 9.91
N GLU A 65 4.58 -5.39 9.95
CA GLU A 65 4.36 -6.70 10.57
C GLU A 65 4.65 -6.66 12.08
N GLU A 66 5.66 -5.88 12.48
CA GLU A 66 6.11 -5.76 13.87
C GLU A 66 5.01 -5.18 14.77
N ILE A 67 4.31 -4.14 14.31
CA ILE A 67 3.30 -3.44 15.11
C ILE A 67 2.17 -4.36 15.61
N VAL A 68 1.84 -5.43 14.87
CA VAL A 68 0.77 -6.36 15.23
C VAL A 68 1.04 -7.06 16.56
N ASN A 69 2.32 -7.16 16.95
CA ASN A 69 2.75 -7.74 18.22
C ASN A 69 3.18 -6.69 19.25
N CYS A 70 3.23 -5.40 18.89
CA CYS A 70 3.68 -4.33 19.79
C CYS A 70 2.55 -3.65 20.55
N VAL A 71 1.29 -3.80 20.12
CA VAL A 71 0.13 -3.18 20.77
C VAL A 71 -1.00 -4.17 20.98
N GLU A 72 -1.79 -3.95 22.03
CA GLU A 72 -2.89 -4.85 22.40
C GLU A 72 -4.08 -4.72 21.43
N ASN A 73 -4.42 -3.47 21.07
CA ASN A 73 -5.59 -3.18 20.27
C ASN A 73 -5.26 -3.16 18.77
N VAL A 74 -5.32 -4.32 18.13
CA VAL A 74 -5.16 -4.47 16.68
C VAL A 74 -6.49 -4.83 16.03
N SER A 75 -6.85 -4.16 14.94
CA SER A 75 -8.11 -4.39 14.21
C SER A 75 -8.19 -5.83 13.67
N THR A 76 -9.42 -6.36 13.53
CA THR A 76 -9.64 -7.72 13.01
C THR A 76 -8.99 -7.92 11.65
N LEU A 77 -9.09 -6.93 10.76
CA LEU A 77 -8.47 -6.97 9.44
C LEU A 77 -6.94 -7.02 9.55
N SER A 78 -6.33 -6.17 10.38
CA SER A 78 -4.87 -6.17 10.57
C SER A 78 -4.34 -7.45 11.20
N LYS A 79 -5.10 -8.09 12.10
CA LYS A 79 -4.78 -9.43 12.62
C LYS A 79 -4.86 -10.48 11.50
N LYS A 80 -5.92 -10.46 10.69
CA LYS A 80 -6.12 -11.39 9.57
C LYS A 80 -4.97 -11.31 8.57
N ILE A 81 -4.60 -10.10 8.14
CA ILE A 81 -3.51 -9.88 7.18
C ILE A 81 -2.13 -9.78 7.82
N ARG A 82 -2.02 -9.94 9.15
CA ARG A 82 -0.77 -9.79 9.93
C ARG A 82 0.04 -8.55 9.54
N SER A 83 -0.66 -7.43 9.40
CA SER A 83 -0.06 -6.17 8.96
C SER A 83 -0.94 -5.00 9.38
N ALA A 84 -0.32 -3.95 9.91
CA ALA A 84 -0.95 -2.66 10.13
C ALA A 84 -0.01 -1.55 9.65
N ASN A 85 -0.55 -0.57 8.94
CA ASN A 85 0.21 0.59 8.45
C ASN A 85 -0.19 1.89 9.18
N THR A 86 -1.13 1.83 10.13
CA THR A 86 -1.72 3.01 10.77
C THR A 86 -1.90 2.76 12.25
N LEU A 87 -1.26 3.58 13.07
CA LEU A 87 -1.35 3.60 14.51
C LEU A 87 -2.00 4.92 14.94
N PHE A 88 -2.99 4.89 15.82
CA PHE A 88 -3.65 6.10 16.31
C PHE A 88 -4.05 5.94 17.77
N ARG A 89 -4.17 7.04 18.51
CA ARG A 89 -4.66 7.00 19.90
C ARG A 89 -6.19 7.04 19.94
N ARG A 90 -6.78 6.21 20.78
CA ARG A 90 -8.17 6.33 21.24
C ARG A 90 -8.19 6.07 22.74
N ASP A 91 -8.82 6.98 23.50
CA ASP A 91 -8.91 6.91 24.97
C ASP A 91 -7.54 6.75 25.66
N GLY A 92 -6.49 7.35 25.09
CA GLY A 92 -5.12 7.29 25.62
C GLY A 92 -4.33 6.05 25.21
N GLU A 93 -4.95 5.07 24.56
CA GLU A 93 -4.32 3.81 24.14
C GLU A 93 -4.03 3.77 22.64
N TRP A 94 -2.98 3.03 22.26
CA TRP A 94 -2.65 2.81 20.86
C TRP A 94 -3.59 1.77 20.21
N GLN A 95 -4.09 2.13 19.04
CA GLN A 95 -4.92 1.32 18.17
C GLN A 95 -4.20 1.12 16.84
N ALA A 96 -3.99 -0.13 16.41
CA ALA A 96 -3.37 -0.46 15.13
C ALA A 96 -4.39 -0.97 14.11
N THR A 97 -4.34 -0.43 12.90
CA THR A 97 -5.15 -0.86 11.77
C THR A 97 -4.39 -0.71 10.45
N THR A 98 -4.97 -1.20 9.37
CA THR A 98 -4.44 -1.07 8.02
C THR A 98 -5.38 -0.25 7.16
N THR A 99 -4.84 0.76 6.48
CA THR A 99 -5.50 1.51 5.41
C THR A 99 -5.04 1.06 4.02
N ASP A 100 -4.08 0.13 3.92
CA ASP A 100 -3.57 -0.36 2.63
C ASP A 100 -4.67 -1.10 1.85
N VAL A 101 -5.49 -1.92 2.52
CA VAL A 101 -6.59 -2.67 1.87
C VAL A 101 -7.60 -1.70 1.24
N ALA A 102 -8.06 -0.72 2.00
CA ALA A 102 -8.93 0.34 1.49
C ALA A 102 -8.22 1.17 0.40
N GLY A 103 -6.91 1.40 0.55
CA GLY A 103 -6.09 2.09 -0.44
C GLY A 103 -6.13 1.40 -1.81
N PHE A 104 -5.94 0.08 -1.87
CA PHE A 104 -6.09 -0.69 -3.09
C PHE A 104 -7.49 -0.59 -3.68
N THR A 105 -8.53 -0.78 -2.85
CA THR A 105 -9.93 -0.70 -3.29
C THR A 105 -10.24 0.66 -3.91
N TYR A 106 -9.88 1.76 -3.24
CA TYR A 106 -10.14 3.11 -3.76
C TYR A 106 -9.30 3.45 -4.98
N ALA A 107 -8.05 2.97 -5.07
CA ALA A 107 -7.21 3.14 -6.25
C ALA A 107 -7.79 2.42 -7.47
N LEU A 108 -8.28 1.20 -7.32
CA LEU A 108 -8.95 0.49 -8.41
C LEU A 108 -10.23 1.21 -8.84
N GLN A 109 -11.06 1.62 -7.86
CA GLN A 109 -12.32 2.31 -8.12
C GLN A 109 -12.13 3.68 -8.80
N SER A 110 -11.12 4.46 -8.41
CA SER A 110 -10.86 5.78 -9.02
C SER A 110 -10.45 5.68 -10.50
N HIS A 111 -9.94 4.52 -10.91
CA HIS A 111 -9.64 4.18 -12.29
C HIS A 111 -10.79 3.47 -13.02
N GLY A 112 -11.96 3.31 -12.38
CA GLY A 112 -13.12 2.61 -12.94
C GLY A 112 -12.87 1.12 -13.19
N ALA A 113 -11.93 0.50 -12.46
CA ALA A 113 -11.57 -0.89 -12.65
C ALA A 113 -12.62 -1.83 -12.04
N GLU A 114 -13.32 -2.57 -12.91
CA GLU A 114 -14.24 -3.65 -12.52
C GLU A 114 -13.52 -4.99 -12.59
N ILE A 115 -12.98 -5.44 -11.45
CA ILE A 115 -12.26 -6.71 -11.36
C ILE A 115 -13.26 -7.80 -11.01
N SER A 116 -13.36 -8.84 -11.85
CA SER A 116 -14.26 -9.98 -11.58
C SER A 116 -13.65 -11.34 -11.93
N GLY A 117 -12.56 -11.34 -12.70
CA GLY A 117 -11.86 -12.53 -13.16
C GLY A 117 -10.57 -12.80 -12.37
N LYS A 118 -9.55 -13.25 -13.10
CA LYS A 118 -8.25 -13.64 -12.54
C LYS A 118 -7.41 -12.42 -12.14
N VAL A 119 -6.88 -12.45 -10.92
CA VAL A 119 -5.92 -11.48 -10.39
C VAL A 119 -4.59 -12.18 -10.13
N VAL A 120 -3.48 -11.60 -10.59
CA VAL A 120 -2.13 -12.06 -10.25
C VAL A 120 -1.52 -11.07 -9.27
N ILE A 121 -1.03 -11.57 -8.13
CA ILE A 121 -0.27 -10.77 -7.17
C ILE A 121 1.17 -11.26 -7.20
N ILE A 122 2.08 -10.38 -7.60
CA ILE A 122 3.51 -10.64 -7.65
C ILE A 122 4.12 -10.21 -6.32
N GLY A 123 4.67 -11.17 -5.58
CA GLY A 123 5.23 -10.99 -4.25
C GLY A 123 4.41 -11.68 -3.15
N ALA A 124 5.02 -11.78 -1.96
CA ALA A 124 4.46 -12.52 -0.84
C ALA A 124 4.64 -11.84 0.54
N GLY A 125 4.83 -10.51 0.55
CA GLY A 125 5.02 -9.72 1.76
C GLY A 125 3.73 -9.13 2.35
N ALA A 126 3.87 -8.26 3.35
CA ALA A 126 2.75 -7.56 3.99
C ALA A 126 1.83 -6.82 3.00
N THR A 127 2.41 -6.13 2.00
CA THR A 127 1.64 -5.44 0.96
C THR A 127 0.88 -6.42 0.06
N ALA A 128 1.46 -7.59 -0.25
CA ALA A 128 0.77 -8.64 -1.01
C ALA A 128 -0.45 -9.19 -0.27
N ARG A 129 -0.36 -9.35 1.06
CA ARG A 129 -1.51 -9.74 1.90
C ARG A 129 -2.64 -8.70 1.87
N ALA A 130 -2.29 -7.41 1.90
CA ALA A 130 -3.27 -6.33 1.76
C ALA A 130 -3.91 -6.30 0.36
N ALA A 131 -3.12 -6.51 -0.70
CA ALA A 131 -3.61 -6.61 -2.06
C ALA A 131 -4.59 -7.79 -2.21
N ALA A 132 -4.24 -8.97 -1.72
CA ALA A 132 -5.10 -10.15 -1.76
C ALA A 132 -6.40 -9.93 -0.99
N ALA A 133 -6.32 -9.38 0.23
CA ALA A 133 -7.50 -9.04 1.02
C ALA A 133 -8.41 -7.99 0.34
N SER A 134 -7.85 -7.08 -0.47
CA SER A 134 -8.64 -6.10 -1.23
C SER A 134 -9.37 -6.69 -2.44
N CYS A 135 -8.92 -7.86 -2.92
CA CYS A 135 -9.51 -8.57 -4.05
C CYS A 135 -10.41 -9.74 -3.63
N ASP A 136 -10.37 -10.16 -2.36
CA ASP A 136 -11.16 -11.26 -1.82
C ASP A 136 -12.67 -11.01 -1.97
N GLY A 137 -13.37 -11.98 -2.56
CA GLY A 137 -14.82 -11.90 -2.83
C GLY A 137 -15.21 -11.02 -4.02
N ILE A 138 -14.24 -10.38 -4.68
CA ILE A 138 -14.44 -9.60 -5.90
C ILE A 138 -13.80 -10.32 -7.11
N ALA A 139 -12.57 -10.79 -6.95
CA ALA A 139 -11.90 -11.62 -7.95
C ALA A 139 -12.44 -13.06 -7.90
N SER A 140 -12.67 -13.67 -9.07
CA SER A 140 -13.02 -15.10 -9.13
C SER A 140 -11.86 -15.99 -8.69
N HIS A 141 -10.62 -15.55 -8.96
CA HIS A 141 -9.40 -16.31 -8.70
C HIS A 141 -8.21 -15.39 -8.44
N ILE A 142 -7.39 -15.71 -7.45
CA ILE A 142 -6.19 -14.98 -7.06
C ILE A 142 -4.97 -15.88 -7.16
N THR A 143 -4.08 -15.60 -8.10
CA THR A 143 -2.81 -16.30 -8.29
C THR A 143 -1.69 -15.53 -7.59
N ILE A 144 -0.98 -16.19 -6.67
CA ILE A 144 0.20 -15.64 -6.01
C ILE A 144 1.46 -16.10 -6.73
N MET A 145 2.17 -15.16 -7.37
CA MET A 145 3.45 -15.41 -8.01
C MET A 145 4.60 -14.97 -7.10
N ALA A 146 5.39 -15.93 -6.59
CA ALA A 146 6.54 -15.62 -5.76
C ALA A 146 7.68 -16.65 -5.92
N ARG A 147 8.88 -16.30 -5.44
CA ARG A 147 10.05 -17.20 -5.49
C ARG A 147 9.93 -18.41 -4.57
N SER A 148 9.09 -18.34 -3.54
CA SER A 148 8.87 -19.41 -2.57
C SER A 148 7.42 -19.43 -2.16
N SER A 149 6.86 -20.64 -2.05
CA SER A 149 5.49 -20.87 -1.58
C SER A 149 5.27 -20.50 -0.11
N ARG A 150 6.33 -20.45 0.72
CA ARG A 150 6.20 -20.18 2.16
C ARG A 150 5.48 -18.85 2.46
N GLY A 151 5.75 -17.81 1.65
CA GLY A 151 5.04 -16.54 1.80
C GLY A 151 3.60 -16.59 1.29
N ALA A 152 3.32 -17.43 0.28
CA ALA A 152 1.99 -17.61 -0.28
C ALA A 152 1.05 -18.30 0.72
N ASP A 153 1.54 -19.25 1.53
CA ASP A 153 0.76 -19.90 2.59
C ASP A 153 0.17 -18.90 3.59
N GLU A 154 0.87 -17.78 3.84
CA GLU A 154 0.37 -16.73 4.72
C GLU A 154 -0.67 -15.84 4.04
N ILE A 155 -0.58 -15.65 2.72
CA ILE A 155 -1.60 -14.94 1.95
C ILE A 155 -2.87 -15.78 1.85
N PHE A 156 -2.77 -17.10 1.70
CA PHE A 156 -3.95 -17.99 1.64
C PHE A 156 -4.83 -17.90 2.88
N LYS A 157 -4.24 -17.60 4.05
CA LYS A 157 -4.99 -17.37 5.31
C LYS A 157 -5.70 -16.02 5.37
N CYS A 158 -5.42 -15.12 4.42
CA CYS A 158 -5.97 -13.77 4.36
C CYS A 158 -7.22 -13.66 3.48
N VAL A 159 -7.56 -14.70 2.72
CA VAL A 159 -8.63 -14.74 1.72
C VAL A 159 -9.61 -15.85 2.11
N ASP A 160 -10.90 -15.54 2.15
CA ASP A 160 -11.94 -16.50 2.54
C ASP A 160 -12.81 -16.96 1.36
N SER A 161 -13.00 -16.10 0.36
CA SER A 161 -14.05 -16.26 -0.65
C SER A 161 -13.50 -16.57 -2.04
N SER A 162 -12.40 -15.93 -2.45
CA SER A 162 -11.80 -16.16 -3.77
C SER A 162 -10.99 -17.45 -3.82
N GLU A 163 -11.05 -18.15 -4.95
CA GLU A 163 -10.13 -19.27 -5.21
C GLU A 163 -8.69 -18.77 -5.27
N MET A 164 -7.74 -19.57 -4.78
CA MET A 164 -6.33 -19.19 -4.71
C MET A 164 -5.42 -20.29 -5.20
N GLU A 165 -4.34 -19.88 -5.88
CA GLU A 165 -3.24 -20.77 -6.20
C GLU A 165 -1.89 -20.06 -6.06
N PHE A 166 -0.83 -20.87 -6.00
CA PHE A 166 0.54 -20.41 -6.02
C PHE A 166 1.19 -20.85 -7.32
N VAL A 167 1.90 -19.93 -7.97
CA VAL A 167 2.73 -20.22 -9.13
C VAL A 167 4.17 -19.76 -8.90
N SER A 168 5.10 -20.46 -9.55
CA SER A 168 6.51 -20.13 -9.47
C SER A 168 6.80 -18.77 -10.11
N TRP A 169 7.85 -18.12 -9.62
CA TRP A 169 8.35 -16.88 -10.22
C TRP A 169 8.62 -17.04 -11.72
N GLY A 170 8.07 -16.14 -12.54
CA GLY A 170 8.25 -16.16 -13.99
C GLY A 170 7.21 -16.99 -14.75
N ASP A 171 6.13 -17.44 -14.10
CA ASP A 171 5.02 -18.11 -14.79
C ASP A 171 4.29 -17.16 -15.75
N GLN A 172 4.60 -17.29 -17.04
CA GLN A 172 4.08 -16.40 -18.08
C GLN A 172 2.58 -16.64 -18.33
N GLU A 173 2.10 -17.88 -18.24
CA GLU A 173 0.69 -18.21 -18.52
C GLU A 173 -0.26 -17.43 -17.60
N SER A 174 0.05 -17.37 -16.30
CA SER A 174 -0.73 -16.60 -15.33
C SER A 174 -0.84 -15.11 -15.68
N ILE A 175 0.23 -14.50 -16.22
CA ILE A 175 0.25 -13.08 -16.60
C ILE A 175 -0.67 -12.80 -17.79
N HIS A 176 -0.68 -13.68 -18.79
CA HIS A 176 -1.47 -13.50 -20.02
C HIS A 176 -2.97 -13.59 -19.77
N ASP A 177 -3.37 -14.44 -18.83
CA ASP A 177 -4.76 -14.74 -18.48
C ASP A 177 -5.38 -13.77 -17.45
N ALA A 178 -4.57 -12.90 -16.85
CA ALA A 178 -5.00 -11.99 -15.80
C ALA A 178 -5.88 -10.84 -16.34
N GLN A 179 -6.81 -10.37 -15.51
CA GLN A 179 -7.47 -9.08 -15.67
C GLN A 179 -6.73 -7.96 -14.93
N LEU A 180 -6.10 -8.30 -13.80
CA LEU A 180 -5.31 -7.39 -12.99
C LEU A 180 -4.04 -8.09 -12.54
N ILE A 181 -2.92 -7.39 -12.63
CA ILE A 181 -1.64 -7.80 -12.10
C ILE A 181 -1.19 -6.74 -11.11
N ILE A 182 -0.96 -7.14 -9.86
CA ILE A 182 -0.47 -6.25 -8.81
C ILE A 182 0.97 -6.62 -8.47
N SER A 183 1.92 -5.74 -8.73
CA SER A 183 3.30 -5.92 -8.30
C SER A 183 3.52 -5.31 -6.92
N THR A 184 3.99 -6.13 -5.98
CA THR A 184 4.29 -5.71 -4.60
C THR A 184 5.76 -5.92 -4.21
N THR A 185 6.60 -6.21 -5.19
CA THR A 185 8.02 -6.54 -4.99
C THR A 185 8.93 -5.33 -5.15
N PRO A 186 10.17 -5.38 -4.63
CA PRO A 186 11.19 -4.37 -4.94
C PRO A 186 11.44 -4.25 -6.45
N GLU A 187 11.90 -3.07 -6.88
CA GLU A 187 12.14 -2.71 -8.28
C GLU A 187 12.88 -3.81 -9.05
N ALA A 188 14.08 -4.19 -8.60
CA ALA A 188 14.91 -5.19 -9.26
C ALA A 188 14.24 -6.57 -9.42
N ALA A 189 13.29 -6.92 -8.56
CA ALA A 189 12.52 -8.14 -8.73
C ALA A 189 11.48 -7.95 -9.84
N THR A 190 10.63 -6.92 -9.76
CA THR A 190 9.63 -6.65 -10.79
C THR A 190 10.25 -6.53 -12.19
N ASP A 191 11.38 -5.81 -12.29
CA ASP A 191 12.09 -5.60 -13.56
C ASP A 191 12.59 -6.90 -14.19
N SER A 192 12.90 -7.92 -13.39
CA SER A 192 13.29 -9.24 -13.92
C SER A 192 12.17 -9.98 -14.65
N LEU A 193 10.92 -9.52 -14.55
CA LEU A 193 9.75 -10.08 -15.25
C LEU A 193 9.38 -9.31 -16.52
N ILE A 194 10.07 -8.21 -16.83
CA ILE A 194 9.77 -7.38 -18.02
C ILE A 194 9.80 -8.19 -19.31
N GLU A 195 10.74 -9.12 -19.43
CA GLU A 195 10.92 -9.96 -20.63
C GLU A 195 9.75 -10.94 -20.88
N ILE A 196 8.94 -11.24 -19.85
CA ILE A 196 7.77 -12.12 -19.99
C ILE A 196 6.45 -11.34 -20.07
N PHE A 197 6.50 -10.01 -20.02
CA PHE A 197 5.30 -9.19 -20.21
C PHE A 197 4.75 -9.37 -21.62
N PRO A 198 3.42 -9.49 -21.78
CA PRO A 198 2.80 -9.64 -23.09
C PRO A 198 3.07 -8.41 -23.96
N GLU A 199 3.23 -8.62 -25.27
CA GLU A 199 3.33 -7.52 -26.25
C GLU A 199 2.03 -6.71 -26.38
N ARG A 200 0.90 -7.29 -25.98
CA ARG A 200 -0.44 -6.68 -26.01
C ARG A 200 -1.20 -7.02 -24.72
N PRO A 201 -0.80 -6.45 -23.58
CA PRO A 201 -1.50 -6.65 -22.31
C PRO A 201 -2.96 -6.23 -22.41
N ARG A 202 -3.84 -7.09 -21.90
CA ARG A 202 -5.26 -6.78 -21.68
C ARG A 202 -5.57 -6.46 -20.22
N SER A 203 -4.67 -6.86 -19.32
CA SER A 203 -4.75 -6.59 -17.90
C SER A 203 -4.35 -5.16 -17.54
N ILE A 204 -4.89 -4.72 -16.42
CA ILE A 204 -4.36 -3.59 -15.66
C ILE A 204 -3.09 -4.06 -14.96
N PHE A 205 -2.00 -3.30 -15.08
CA PHE A 205 -0.81 -3.51 -14.26
C PHE A 205 -0.73 -2.44 -13.18
N PHE A 206 -0.81 -2.86 -11.92
CA PHE A 206 -0.74 -2.01 -10.75
C PHE A 206 0.59 -2.24 -10.02
N ASP A 207 1.54 -1.32 -10.18
CA ASP A 207 2.79 -1.35 -9.44
C ASP A 207 2.66 -0.51 -8.16
N VAL A 208 2.92 -1.10 -6.99
CA VAL A 208 2.84 -0.36 -5.71
C VAL A 208 4.00 0.60 -5.50
N LEU A 209 5.06 0.48 -6.30
CA LEU A 209 6.20 1.37 -6.23
C LEU A 209 5.88 2.72 -6.89
N TYR A 210 6.31 3.79 -6.22
CA TYR A 210 6.31 5.16 -6.77
C TYR A 210 7.72 5.74 -6.88
N LYS A 211 8.75 4.97 -6.51
CA LYS A 211 10.16 5.33 -6.67
C LYS A 211 10.95 4.09 -7.12
N PRO A 212 11.75 4.19 -8.20
CA PRO A 212 11.92 5.34 -9.09
C PRO A 212 10.63 5.76 -9.81
N TRP A 213 10.60 6.98 -10.36
CA TRP A 213 9.41 7.56 -10.96
C TRP A 213 9.64 7.96 -12.43
N PRO A 214 8.91 7.37 -13.40
CA PRO A 214 8.13 6.12 -13.29
C PRO A 214 9.05 4.89 -13.10
N THR A 215 8.48 3.74 -12.68
CA THR A 215 9.23 2.46 -12.66
C THR A 215 9.40 1.91 -14.08
N GLN A 216 10.45 1.12 -14.30
CA GLN A 216 10.70 0.51 -15.62
C GLN A 216 9.58 -0.45 -16.03
N ALA A 217 9.04 -1.23 -15.08
CA ALA A 217 7.90 -2.10 -15.31
C ALA A 217 6.67 -1.32 -15.81
N LEU A 218 6.34 -0.18 -15.21
CA LEU A 218 5.23 0.68 -15.68
C LEU A 218 5.49 1.24 -17.08
N VAL A 219 6.73 1.69 -17.36
CA VAL A 219 7.13 2.19 -18.68
C VAL A 219 6.92 1.09 -19.72
N ARG A 220 7.45 -0.11 -19.46
CA ARG A 220 7.36 -1.24 -20.38
C ARG A 220 5.91 -1.65 -20.64
N TRP A 221 5.08 -1.73 -19.60
CA TRP A 221 3.68 -2.09 -19.74
C TRP A 221 2.93 -1.09 -20.62
N ARG A 222 3.23 0.21 -20.45
CA ARG A 222 2.63 1.29 -21.23
C ARG A 222 3.11 1.32 -22.69
N GLU A 223 4.39 1.02 -22.96
CA GLU A 223 4.93 0.88 -24.32
C GLU A 223 4.16 -0.17 -25.13
N ASN A 224 3.72 -1.24 -24.46
CA ASN A 224 2.86 -2.27 -25.04
C ASN A 224 1.37 -1.88 -25.08
N SER A 225 1.04 -0.59 -24.89
CA SER A 225 -0.32 -0.04 -24.83
C SER A 225 -1.18 -0.58 -23.67
N GLY A 226 -0.56 -1.10 -22.62
CA GLY A 226 -1.25 -1.57 -21.43
C GLY A 226 -1.73 -0.45 -20.51
N TYR A 227 -2.83 -0.71 -19.80
CA TYR A 227 -3.32 0.20 -18.77
C TYR A 227 -2.54 0.01 -17.48
N VAL A 228 -2.15 1.12 -16.85
CA VAL A 228 -1.35 1.11 -15.63
C VAL A 228 -1.99 1.91 -14.51
N ILE A 229 -1.82 1.42 -13.29
CA ILE A 229 -2.04 2.17 -12.05
C ILE A 229 -0.70 2.20 -11.32
N ASP A 230 -0.30 3.37 -10.83
CA ASP A 230 1.02 3.56 -10.22
C ASP A 230 0.94 3.64 -8.69
N GLY A 231 2.10 3.52 -8.04
CA GLY A 231 2.18 3.46 -6.59
C GLY A 231 1.71 4.72 -5.88
N LEU A 232 1.58 5.86 -6.58
CA LEU A 232 1.01 7.05 -5.97
C LEU A 232 -0.48 6.88 -5.69
N ASP A 233 -1.23 6.15 -6.52
CA ASP A 233 -2.66 5.95 -6.27
C ASP A 233 -2.89 5.17 -4.97
N LEU A 234 -2.11 4.09 -4.76
CA LEU A 234 -2.13 3.38 -3.48
C LEU A 234 -1.73 4.31 -2.34
N LEU A 235 -0.60 5.02 -2.46
CA LEU A 235 -0.06 5.89 -1.42
C LEU A 235 -1.04 7.00 -1.02
N ILE A 236 -1.72 7.61 -1.99
CA ILE A 236 -2.67 8.71 -1.77
C ILE A 236 -3.93 8.17 -1.12
N HIS A 237 -4.52 7.10 -1.65
CA HIS A 237 -5.78 6.60 -1.11
C HIS A 237 -5.63 5.99 0.30
N GLN A 238 -4.50 5.35 0.60
CA GLN A 238 -4.23 4.92 1.98
C GLN A 238 -3.98 6.13 2.91
N ALA A 239 -3.35 7.20 2.41
CA ALA A 239 -3.06 8.41 3.19
C ALA A 239 -4.35 9.18 3.52
N ILE A 240 -5.28 9.31 2.57
CA ILE A 240 -6.58 9.94 2.81
C ILE A 240 -7.30 9.23 3.97
N SER A 241 -7.31 7.89 3.96
CA SER A 241 -7.91 7.11 5.05
C SER A 241 -7.21 7.32 6.40
N GLN A 242 -5.88 7.51 6.39
CA GLN A 242 -5.13 7.87 7.61
C GLN A 242 -5.48 9.27 8.11
N VAL A 243 -5.62 10.25 7.19
CA VAL A 243 -6.03 11.60 7.53
C VAL A 243 -7.43 11.59 8.13
N GLU A 244 -8.38 10.82 7.58
CA GLU A 244 -9.72 10.63 8.16
C GLU A 244 -9.63 10.10 9.60
N ILE A 245 -8.75 9.12 9.85
CA ILE A 245 -8.52 8.56 11.19
C ILE A 245 -7.89 9.61 12.13
N PHE A 246 -6.85 10.33 11.71
CA PHE A 246 -6.12 11.26 12.59
C PHE A 246 -6.88 12.55 12.86
N THR A 247 -7.69 13.01 11.89
CA THR A 247 -8.45 14.27 11.98
C THR A 247 -9.88 14.07 12.45
N GLU A 248 -10.38 12.83 12.41
CA GLU A 248 -11.80 12.47 12.63
C GLU A 248 -12.76 13.22 11.70
N LYS A 249 -12.27 13.72 10.56
CA LYS A 249 -13.06 14.41 9.54
C LYS A 249 -13.38 13.47 8.39
N GLN A 250 -14.56 13.64 7.81
CA GLN A 250 -14.93 13.05 6.52
C GLN A 250 -14.26 13.86 5.40
N ILE A 251 -13.69 13.17 4.41
CA ILE A 251 -12.97 13.81 3.30
C ILE A 251 -13.68 13.51 1.98
N ASN A 252 -13.83 14.53 1.13
CA ASN A 252 -14.16 14.31 -0.26
C ASN A 252 -12.95 13.67 -0.96
N ARG A 253 -12.92 12.34 -1.00
CA ARG A 253 -11.78 11.55 -1.44
C ARG A 253 -11.36 11.84 -2.89
N PRO A 254 -12.26 11.94 -3.89
CA PRO A 254 -11.88 12.34 -5.25
C PRO A 254 -11.14 13.69 -5.31
N GLU A 255 -11.68 14.74 -4.68
CA GLU A 255 -11.07 16.07 -4.68
C GLU A 255 -9.71 16.07 -3.97
N MET A 256 -9.65 15.44 -2.80
CA MET A 256 -8.41 15.32 -2.02
C MET A 256 -7.36 14.50 -2.77
N ALA A 257 -7.75 13.41 -3.43
CA ALA A 257 -6.84 12.58 -4.21
C ALA A 257 -6.23 13.35 -5.37
N GLN A 258 -7.02 14.15 -6.09
CA GLN A 258 -6.53 15.00 -7.16
C GLN A 258 -5.51 16.05 -6.66
N LEU A 259 -5.82 16.71 -5.54
CA LEU A 259 -4.94 17.71 -4.93
C LEU A 259 -3.61 17.09 -4.44
N MET A 260 -3.70 15.96 -3.75
CA MET A 260 -2.55 15.19 -3.27
C MET A 260 -1.69 14.68 -4.43
N ARG A 261 -2.31 14.18 -5.50
CA ARG A 261 -1.61 13.69 -6.69
C ARG A 261 -0.84 14.81 -7.39
N ALA A 262 -1.46 15.97 -7.56
CA ALA A 262 -0.77 17.14 -8.12
C ALA A 262 0.45 17.54 -7.29
N SER A 263 0.33 17.54 -5.97
CA SER A 263 1.43 17.85 -5.05
C SER A 263 2.57 16.84 -5.12
N ALA A 264 2.24 15.54 -5.10
CA ALA A 264 3.22 14.46 -5.18
C ALA A 264 3.99 14.45 -6.51
N LEU A 265 3.31 14.70 -7.63
CA LEU A 265 3.94 14.78 -8.95
C LEU A 265 4.90 15.96 -9.05
N ALA A 266 4.56 17.12 -8.47
CA ALA A 266 5.46 18.26 -8.43
C ALA A 266 6.76 17.92 -7.68
N GLU A 267 6.66 17.25 -6.53
CA GLU A 267 7.82 16.82 -5.75
C GLU A 267 8.69 15.81 -6.51
N LEU A 268 8.07 14.78 -7.09
CA LEU A 268 8.78 13.72 -7.81
C LEU A 268 9.52 14.25 -9.05
N ASN A 269 8.90 15.13 -9.83
CA ASN A 269 9.52 15.73 -11.01
C ASN A 269 10.60 16.78 -10.67
N SER A 270 10.62 17.29 -9.43
CA SER A 270 11.68 18.21 -8.96
C SER A 270 12.91 17.47 -8.41
N SER A 271 12.76 16.19 -8.10
CA SER A 271 13.81 15.33 -7.51
C SER A 271 14.58 14.49 -8.53
N THR A 272 14.19 14.56 -9.81
CA THR A 272 14.82 13.91 -10.97
C THR A 272 15.66 14.91 -11.76
#